data_AF-A0A371FIN7-F1
#
_entry.id   AF-A0A371FIN7-F1
#
_cell.length_a   1.000
_cell.length_b   1.000
_cell.length_c   1.000
_cell.angle_alpha   90.00
_cell.angle_beta   90.00
_cell.angle_gamma   90.00
#
_symmetry.space_group_name_H-M   'P 1'
#
loop_
_entity.id
_entity.type
_entity.pdbx_description
1 polymer ?
#
loop_
_entity_poly.entity_id
_entity_poly.type
_entity_poly.pdbx_seq_one_letter_code
_entity_poly.pdbx_strand_id
1 'polypeptide(L)'
;MSWGINPWWLKYEQRRQEVQKSTTEEASSANDSNSVPINDNDIYLEIVGGKNKKGNVYGLGSLTNKFVHSTCIPTNRIDMPMVQQMEDMRQTIDKLNNELKEKTAKEKSLEEKVVQLLNNHEEQSEQIRQQNQQMQLILQHLQLKSLMPPPTAPDNSDGHGDNA
;
A
#
# COMPACT_ATOMS: atom_id res chain seq x y z
N MET A 1 -29.23 6.38 -3.75
CA MET A 1 -28.50 5.44 -2.87
C MET A 1 -27.06 5.91 -2.79
N SER A 2 -26.54 6.12 -1.58
CA SER A 2 -25.20 6.67 -1.32
C SER A 2 -24.15 5.56 -1.46
N TRP A 3 -23.17 5.74 -2.35
CA TRP A 3 -22.06 4.80 -2.51
C TRP A 3 -21.10 4.96 -1.32
N GLY A 4 -21.16 4.01 -0.39
CA GLY A 4 -20.33 4.01 0.81
C GLY A 4 -18.85 3.93 0.46
N ILE A 5 -18.04 4.76 1.13
CA ILE A 5 -16.58 4.78 1.02
C ILE A 5 -16.03 3.38 1.31
N ASN A 6 -15.19 2.87 0.41
CA ASN A 6 -14.60 1.54 0.51
C ASN A 6 -13.73 1.44 1.78
N PRO A 7 -14.02 0.51 2.73
CA PRO A 7 -13.27 0.36 3.98
C PRO A 7 -11.77 0.09 3.80
N TRP A 8 -11.37 -0.43 2.64
CA TRP A 8 -9.96 -0.69 2.33
C TRP A 8 -9.16 0.59 2.09
N TRP A 9 -9.79 1.62 1.52
CA TRP A 9 -9.15 2.92 1.26
C TRP A 9 -8.76 3.63 2.57
N LEU A 10 -9.62 3.54 3.59
CA LEU A 10 -9.35 4.13 4.91
C LEU A 10 -8.12 3.51 5.59
N LYS A 11 -7.99 2.18 5.51
CA LYS A 11 -6.87 1.44 6.10
C LYS A 11 -5.54 1.76 5.39
N TYR A 12 -5.59 2.00 4.09
CA TYR A 12 -4.42 2.40 3.31
C TYR A 12 -3.90 3.78 3.74
N GLU A 13 -4.80 4.77 3.85
CA GLU A 13 -4.40 6.15 4.19
C GLU A 13 -3.90 6.28 5.64
N GLN A 14 -4.46 5.49 6.57
CA GLN A 14 -3.97 5.43 7.95
C GLN A 14 -2.52 4.94 8.03
N ARG A 15 -2.17 3.88 7.30
CA ARG A 15 -0.83 3.30 7.31
C ARG A 15 0.23 4.25 6.74
N ARG A 16 -0.14 5.08 5.76
CA ARG A 16 0.74 6.12 5.20
C ARG A 16 1.15 7.17 6.23
N GLN A 17 0.25 7.58 7.12
CA GLN A 17 0.54 8.63 8.12
C GLN A 17 1.43 8.12 9.26
N GLU A 18 1.31 6.84 9.60
CA GLU A 18 2.07 6.23 10.71
C GLU A 18 3.57 6.17 10.38
N VAL A 19 3.92 5.84 9.12
CA VAL A 19 5.32 5.76 8.65
C VAL A 19 6.03 7.12 8.65
N GLN A 20 5.32 8.22 8.37
CA GLN A 20 5.92 9.55 8.34
C GLN A 20 6.29 10.09 9.72
N LYS A 21 5.56 9.71 10.77
CA LYS A 21 5.79 10.22 12.12
C LYS A 21 7.04 9.61 12.76
N SER A 22 7.33 8.34 12.50
CA SER A 22 8.49 7.65 13.09
C SER A 22 9.85 8.17 12.62
N THR A 23 9.93 8.92 11.52
CA THR A 23 11.21 9.45 10.99
C THR A 23 11.67 10.75 11.66
N THR A 24 10.82 11.40 12.48
CA THR A 24 11.09 12.75 13.00
C THR A 24 11.58 12.79 14.46
N GLU A 25 11.39 11.72 15.25
CA GLU A 25 11.69 11.73 16.70
C GLU A 25 13.14 11.37 17.08
N GLU A 26 14.00 10.93 16.15
CA GLU A 26 15.33 10.38 16.48
C GLU A 26 16.49 11.40 16.50
N ALA A 27 16.23 12.70 16.27
CA ALA A 27 17.29 13.67 15.94
C ALA A 27 17.59 14.77 16.97
N SER A 28 17.13 14.68 18.22
CA SER A 28 17.34 15.80 19.18
C SER A 28 17.57 15.37 20.63
N SER A 29 18.80 14.99 20.99
CA SER A 29 19.42 15.47 22.24
C SER A 29 20.94 15.29 22.21
N ALA A 30 21.71 16.38 22.26
CA ALA A 30 23.15 16.34 22.53
C ALA A 30 23.64 17.62 23.22
N ASN A 31 24.18 17.41 24.43
CA ASN A 31 25.27 18.10 25.14
C ASN A 31 25.17 19.58 25.57
N ASP A 32 25.33 19.78 26.88
CA ASP A 32 26.14 20.86 27.46
C ASP A 32 26.96 20.30 28.64
N SER A 33 28.29 20.43 28.59
CA SER A 33 29.24 19.90 29.59
C SER A 33 29.84 21.02 30.43
N ASN A 34 29.57 21.02 31.75
CA ASN A 34 30.30 21.80 32.75
C ASN A 34 31.11 20.85 33.66
N SER A 35 32.33 21.28 34.01
CA SER A 35 33.36 20.47 34.69
C SER A 35 32.90 19.90 36.04
N VAL A 36 33.06 18.59 36.20
CA VAL A 36 32.67 17.79 37.37
C VAL A 36 33.81 17.79 38.42
N PRO A 37 33.52 18.02 39.72
CA PRO A 37 34.52 17.89 40.78
C PRO A 37 34.94 16.42 40.96
N ILE A 38 36.24 16.21 41.15
CA ILE A 38 36.85 14.87 41.29
C ILE A 38 36.41 14.24 42.62
N ASN A 39 35.66 13.13 42.55
CA ASN A 39 35.18 12.33 43.67
C ASN A 39 36.04 11.05 43.86
N ASP A 40 36.29 10.67 45.11
CA ASP A 40 37.15 9.55 45.53
C ASP A 40 36.57 8.16 45.20
N ASN A 41 35.26 8.07 44.93
CA ASN A 41 34.64 6.84 44.43
C ASN A 41 34.76 6.67 42.91
N ASP A 42 35.32 7.66 42.21
CA ASP A 42 35.44 7.63 40.75
C ASP A 42 36.81 7.11 40.33
N ILE A 43 36.83 6.36 39.22
CA ILE A 43 38.05 5.82 38.63
C ILE A 43 38.50 6.77 37.52
N TYR A 44 39.75 7.24 37.59
CA TYR A 44 40.32 8.17 36.61
C TYR A 44 41.26 7.46 35.65
N LEU A 45 41.11 7.77 34.37
CA LEU A 45 41.93 7.23 33.29
C LEU A 45 42.77 8.35 32.67
N GLU A 46 44.09 8.22 32.74
CA GLU A 46 45.01 9.09 32.02
C GLU A 46 45.36 8.46 30.67
N ILE A 47 44.96 9.11 29.57
CA ILE A 47 45.35 8.70 28.22
C ILE A 47 46.69 9.36 27.88
N VAL A 48 47.79 8.68 28.20
CA VAL A 48 49.13 9.17 27.84
C VAL A 48 49.35 8.97 26.34
N GLY A 49 49.49 10.07 25.59
CA GLY A 49 49.62 10.11 24.13
C GLY A 49 50.97 9.63 23.57
N GLY A 50 51.41 8.44 23.96
CA GLY A 50 52.63 7.78 23.46
C GLY A 50 52.35 6.64 22.47
N LYS A 51 53.38 6.20 21.73
CA LYS A 51 53.31 5.09 20.74
C LYS A 51 52.75 3.77 21.31
N ASN A 52 52.83 3.59 22.62
CA ASN A 52 52.25 2.51 23.41
C ASN A 52 51.09 3.08 24.24
N LYS A 53 49.88 3.02 23.69
CA LYS A 53 48.61 3.58 24.22
C LYS A 53 48.12 2.93 25.54
N LYS A 54 49.01 2.62 26.47
CA LYS A 54 48.65 2.07 27.77
C LYS A 54 48.34 3.23 28.70
N GLY A 55 47.06 3.52 28.88
CA GLY A 55 46.61 4.53 29.83
C GLY A 55 46.85 4.08 31.28
N ASN A 56 47.14 5.04 32.15
CA ASN A 56 47.25 4.78 33.58
C ASN A 56 45.85 4.86 34.21
N VAL A 57 45.56 3.97 35.15
CA VAL A 57 44.30 3.95 35.92
C VAL A 57 44.60 4.34 37.36
N TYR A 58 43.88 5.33 37.89
CA TYR A 58 44.01 5.82 39.26
C TYR A 58 42.68 5.67 40.02
N GLY A 59 42.73 5.72 41.35
CA GLY A 59 41.54 5.64 42.22
C GLY A 59 41.14 4.23 42.68
N LEU A 60 41.86 3.18 42.28
CA LEU A 60 41.48 1.80 42.63
C LEU A 60 41.91 1.33 44.03
N GLY A 61 42.85 2.04 44.67
CA GLY A 61 43.27 1.81 46.07
C GLY A 61 43.43 0.33 46.47
N SER A 62 42.78 -0.06 47.57
CA SER A 62 42.78 -1.43 48.11
C SER A 62 41.84 -2.39 47.37
N LEU A 63 41.03 -1.92 46.43
CA LEU A 63 40.09 -2.74 45.63
C LEU A 63 40.78 -3.48 44.49
N THR A 64 42.01 -3.10 44.15
CA THR A 64 42.86 -3.76 43.12
C THR A 64 42.92 -5.28 43.28
N ASN A 65 42.94 -5.81 44.51
CA ASN A 65 43.03 -7.26 44.76
C ASN A 65 41.73 -8.04 44.44
N LYS A 66 40.60 -7.35 44.37
CA LYS A 66 39.27 -7.96 44.18
C LYS A 66 38.90 -8.12 42.71
N PHE A 67 39.63 -7.46 41.81
CA PHE A 67 39.40 -7.55 40.38
C PHE A 67 40.41 -8.49 39.73
N VAL A 68 39.91 -9.55 39.10
CA VAL A 68 40.73 -10.45 38.29
C VAL A 68 41.03 -9.76 36.96
N HIS A 69 42.29 -9.76 36.52
CA HIS A 69 42.64 -9.25 35.19
C HIS A 69 41.82 -9.98 34.13
N SER A 70 40.95 -9.25 33.44
CA SER A 70 40.21 -9.79 32.31
C SER A 70 41.21 -10.03 31.16
N THR A 71 41.67 -11.26 31.01
CA THR A 71 42.39 -11.68 29.80
C THR A 71 41.43 -11.57 28.63
N CYS A 72 41.79 -10.75 27.65
CA CYS A 72 41.07 -10.51 26.41
C CYS A 72 40.35 -11.78 25.93
N ILE A 73 39.02 -11.71 25.83
CA ILE A 73 38.21 -12.77 25.25
C ILE A 73 38.79 -13.03 23.85
N PRO A 74 39.20 -14.28 23.53
CA PRO A 74 39.71 -14.56 22.20
C PRO A 74 38.59 -14.29 21.21
N THR A 75 38.90 -13.43 20.25
CA THR A 75 38.06 -12.95 19.13
C THR A 75 37.66 -14.08 18.16
N ASN A 76 37.60 -15.32 18.62
CA ASN A 76 37.27 -16.50 17.82
C ASN A 76 35.77 -16.81 17.80
N ARG A 77 34.94 -15.87 18.29
CA ARG A 77 33.48 -15.99 18.33
C ARG A 77 32.77 -14.91 17.51
N ILE A 78 33.49 -14.26 16.58
CA ILE A 78 32.89 -13.35 15.63
C ILE A 78 32.28 -14.19 14.50
N ASP A 79 30.99 -14.47 14.67
CA ASP A 79 30.06 -14.81 13.61
C ASP A 79 30.20 -13.79 12.46
N MET A 80 30.39 -14.29 11.22
CA MET A 80 30.38 -13.59 9.92
C MET A 80 31.07 -12.20 9.84
N PRO A 81 32.09 -11.99 8.98
CA PRO A 81 32.71 -10.67 8.84
C PRO A 81 31.68 -9.62 8.40
N MET A 82 31.64 -8.44 9.05
CA MET A 82 30.63 -7.39 8.78
C MET A 82 30.51 -7.02 7.29
N VAL A 83 31.61 -7.13 6.54
CA VAL A 83 31.62 -6.93 5.08
C VAL A 83 30.69 -7.92 4.37
N GLN A 84 30.71 -9.20 4.75
CA GLN A 84 29.83 -10.22 4.19
C GLN A 84 28.36 -9.93 4.54
N GLN A 85 28.10 -9.53 5.79
CA GLN A 85 26.74 -9.17 6.20
C GLN A 85 26.17 -7.98 5.40
N MET A 86 26.99 -6.96 5.15
CA MET A 86 26.59 -5.82 4.32
C MET A 86 26.34 -6.22 2.85
N GLU A 87 27.13 -7.15 2.31
CA GLU A 87 26.95 -7.65 0.95
C GLU A 87 25.64 -8.47 0.83
N ASP A 88 25.38 -9.36 1.78
CA ASP A 88 24.14 -10.15 1.83
C ASP A 88 22.90 -9.25 1.93
N MET A 89 22.99 -8.17 2.72
CA MET A 89 21.93 -7.16 2.80
C MET A 89 21.71 -6.45 1.47
N ARG A 90 22.78 -6.06 0.75
CA ARG A 90 22.67 -5.41 -0.57
C ARG A 90 21.98 -6.32 -1.58
N GLN A 91 22.39 -7.59 -1.65
CA GLN A 91 21.76 -8.57 -2.54
C GLN A 91 20.29 -8.80 -2.21
N THR A 92 19.94 -8.84 -0.92
CA THR A 92 18.54 -8.97 -0.49
C THR A 92 17.72 -7.74 -0.90
N ILE A 93 18.26 -6.54 -0.72
CA ILE A 93 17.61 -5.28 -1.14
C ILE A 93 17.36 -5.28 -2.64
N ASP A 94 18.36 -5.63 -3.45
CA ASP A 94 18.24 -5.65 -4.91
C ASP A 94 17.20 -6.67 -5.39
N LYS A 95 17.20 -7.86 -4.78
CA LYS A 95 16.19 -8.90 -5.06
C LYS A 95 14.79 -8.40 -4.73
N LEU A 96 14.59 -7.84 -3.53
CA LEU A 96 13.30 -7.32 -3.10
C LEU A 96 12.81 -6.17 -3.99
N ASN A 97 13.72 -5.29 -4.43
CA ASN A 97 13.39 -4.20 -5.34
C ASN A 97 12.91 -4.70 -6.71
N ASN A 98 13.55 -5.74 -7.25
CA ASN A 98 13.14 -6.35 -8.51
C ASN A 98 11.79 -7.05 -8.39
N GLU A 99 11.58 -7.83 -7.32
CA GLU A 99 10.28 -8.45 -7.02
C GLU A 99 9.16 -7.41 -6.86
N LEU A 100 9.46 -6.30 -6.19
CA LEU A 100 8.52 -5.20 -6.03
C LEU A 100 8.14 -4.58 -7.38
N LYS A 101 9.12 -4.28 -8.23
CA LYS A 101 8.87 -3.76 -9.59
C LYS A 101 8.00 -4.70 -10.42
N GLU A 102 8.28 -6.00 -10.38
CA GLU A 102 7.50 -7.00 -11.09
C GLU A 102 6.06 -7.07 -10.57
N LYS A 103 5.88 -7.06 -9.24
CA LYS A 103 4.54 -7.05 -8.62
C LYS A 103 3.76 -5.80 -8.99
N THR A 104 4.36 -4.61 -8.94
CA THR A 104 3.72 -3.36 -9.35
C THR A 104 3.32 -3.38 -10.82
N ALA A 105 4.13 -3.96 -11.71
CA ALA A 105 3.77 -4.10 -13.12
C ALA A 105 2.56 -5.04 -13.31
N LYS A 106 2.54 -6.17 -12.60
CA LYS A 106 1.42 -7.13 -12.63
C LYS A 106 0.13 -6.52 -12.07
N GLU A 107 0.24 -5.76 -10.98
CA GLU A 107 -0.88 -5.04 -10.36
C GLU A 107 -1.52 -4.05 -11.34
N LYS A 108 -0.71 -3.18 -11.98
CA LYS A 108 -1.20 -2.26 -13.02
C LYS A 108 -1.89 -2.98 -14.17
N SER A 109 -1.30 -4.09 -14.65
CA SER A 109 -1.91 -4.89 -15.71
C SER A 109 -3.25 -5.51 -15.28
N LEU A 110 -3.38 -5.90 -14.01
CA LEU A 110 -4.63 -6.43 -13.47
C LEU A 110 -5.69 -5.34 -13.34
N GLU A 111 -5.33 -4.16 -12.83
CA GLU A 111 -6.22 -3.00 -12.75
C GLU A 111 -6.79 -2.65 -14.13
N GLU A 112 -5.94 -2.59 -15.15
CA GLU A 112 -6.38 -2.32 -16.53
C GLU A 112 -7.37 -3.38 -17.04
N LYS A 113 -7.09 -4.68 -16.80
CA LYS A 113 -8.00 -5.76 -17.17
C LYS A 113 -9.34 -5.69 -16.45
N VAL A 114 -9.34 -5.31 -15.17
CA VAL A 114 -10.58 -5.13 -14.40
C VAL A 114 -11.40 -3.97 -14.97
N VAL A 115 -10.75 -2.84 -15.30
CA VAL A 115 -11.44 -1.70 -15.93
C VAL A 115 -12.03 -2.09 -17.28
N GLN A 116 -11.27 -2.80 -18.13
CA GLN A 116 -11.78 -3.31 -19.41
C GLN A 116 -12.98 -4.25 -19.23
N LEU A 117 -12.91 -5.17 -18.27
CA LEU A 117 -14.00 -6.10 -17.97
C LEU A 117 -15.27 -5.36 -17.55
N LEU A 118 -15.16 -4.36 -16.69
CA LEU A 118 -16.29 -3.54 -16.23
C LEU A 118 -16.93 -2.78 -17.37
N ASN A 119 -16.13 -2.16 -18.24
CA ASN A 119 -16.64 -1.42 -19.39
C ASN A 119 -17.36 -2.34 -20.39
N ASN A 120 -16.79 -3.52 -20.68
CA ASN A 120 -17.40 -4.50 -21.57
C ASN A 120 -18.74 -5.02 -21.02
N HIS A 121 -18.80 -5.27 -19.70
CA HIS A 121 -20.03 -5.71 -19.05
C HIS A 121 -21.11 -4.62 -19.07
N GLU A 122 -20.73 -3.36 -18.85
CA GLU A 122 -21.65 -2.22 -18.94
C GLU A 122 -22.22 -2.08 -20.36
N GLU A 123 -21.37 -2.13 -21.39
CA GLU A 123 -21.79 -2.07 -22.79
C GLU A 123 -22.77 -3.21 -23.15
N GLN A 124 -22.45 -4.44 -22.73
CA GLN A 124 -23.32 -5.59 -22.94
C GLN A 124 -24.67 -5.43 -22.22
N SER A 125 -24.67 -4.94 -20.99
CA SER A 125 -25.88 -4.67 -20.22
C SER A 125 -26.77 -3.63 -20.90
N GLU A 126 -26.17 -2.56 -21.40
CA GLU A 126 -26.84 -1.51 -22.17
C GLU A 126 -27.45 -2.04 -23.47
N GLN A 127 -26.71 -2.88 -24.20
CA GLN A 127 -27.21 -3.52 -25.41
C GLN A 127 -28.45 -4.39 -25.12
N ILE A 128 -28.41 -5.22 -24.07
CA ILE A 128 -29.54 -6.06 -23.67
C ILE A 128 -30.73 -5.19 -23.27
N ARG A 129 -30.49 -4.10 -22.54
CA ARG A 129 -31.55 -3.15 -22.16
C ARG A 129 -32.23 -2.55 -23.38
N GLN A 130 -31.47 -2.12 -24.37
CA GLN A 130 -32.00 -1.56 -25.62
C GLN A 130 -32.79 -2.60 -26.42
N GLN A 131 -32.26 -3.83 -26.55
CA GLN A 131 -32.98 -4.92 -27.21
C GLN A 131 -34.33 -5.22 -26.54
N ASN A 132 -34.35 -5.26 -25.20
CA ASN A 132 -35.58 -5.48 -24.46
C ASN A 132 -36.60 -4.35 -24.67
N GLN A 133 -36.16 -3.09 -24.71
CA GLN A 133 -37.03 -1.96 -25.04
C GLN A 133 -37.61 -2.05 -26.46
N GLN A 134 -36.77 -2.37 -27.45
CA GLN A 134 -37.24 -2.54 -28.84
C GLN A 134 -38.26 -3.66 -28.97
N MET A 135 -38.02 -4.80 -28.30
CA MET A 135 -38.95 -5.92 -28.30
C MET A 135 -40.30 -5.53 -27.69
N GLN A 136 -40.31 -4.78 -26.58
CA GLN A 136 -41.54 -4.28 -25.97
C GLN A 136 -42.33 -3.37 -26.91
N LEU A 137 -41.65 -2.46 -27.62
CA LEU A 137 -42.29 -1.58 -28.61
C LEU A 137 -42.93 -2.38 -29.75
N ILE A 138 -42.23 -3.40 -30.27
CA ILE A 138 -42.76 -4.27 -31.33
C ILE A 138 -44.00 -5.03 -30.85
N LEU A 139 -43.97 -5.59 -29.64
CA LEU A 139 -45.13 -6.31 -29.08
C LEU A 139 -46.34 -5.39 -28.93
N GLN A 140 -46.13 -4.14 -28.47
CA GLN A 140 -47.21 -3.16 -28.36
C GLN A 140 -47.81 -2.81 -29.73
N HIS A 141 -46.96 -2.61 -30.76
CA HIS A 141 -47.43 -2.34 -32.12
C HIS A 141 -48.26 -3.50 -32.70
N LEU A 142 -47.87 -4.75 -32.45
CA LEU A 142 -48.62 -5.92 -32.91
C LEU A 142 -49.97 -6.05 -32.21
N GLN A 143 -50.04 -5.79 -30.91
CA GLN A 143 -51.29 -5.80 -30.15
C GLN A 143 -52.28 -4.74 -30.65
N LEU A 144 -51.82 -3.52 -30.91
CA LEU A 144 -52.65 -2.43 -31.42
C LEU A 144 -53.22 -2.72 -32.82
N LYS A 145 -52.44 -3.38 -33.69
CA LYS A 145 -52.90 -3.77 -35.04
C LYS A 145 -54.00 -4.83 -35.03
N SER A 146 -54.02 -5.72 -34.03
CA SER A 146 -55.08 -6.73 -33.86
C SER A 146 -56.43 -6.13 -33.45
N LEU A 147 -56.43 -4.93 -32.85
CA LEU A 147 -57.62 -4.22 -32.37
C LEU A 147 -58.27 -3.31 -33.41
N MET A 148 -57.68 -3.15 -34.59
CA MET A 148 -58.27 -2.34 -35.65
C MET A 148 -59.36 -3.15 -36.38
N PRO A 149 -60.63 -2.68 -36.39
CA PRO A 149 -61.67 -3.34 -37.18
C PRO A 149 -61.30 -3.28 -38.68
N PRO A 150 -61.72 -4.27 -39.48
CA PRO A 150 -61.47 -4.26 -40.91
C PRO A 150 -62.03 -2.97 -41.51
N PRO A 151 -61.32 -2.33 -42.47
CA PRO A 151 -61.80 -1.12 -43.11
C PRO A 151 -63.18 -1.42 -43.70
N THR A 152 -64.19 -0.73 -43.17
CA THR A 152 -65.56 -0.89 -43.62
C THR A 152 -65.60 -0.56 -45.11
N ALA A 153 -66.01 -1.54 -45.93
CA ALA A 153 -66.22 -1.30 -47.35
C ALA A 153 -67.17 -0.11 -47.51
N PRO A 154 -66.91 0.81 -48.46
CA PRO A 154 -67.80 1.94 -48.69
C PRO A 154 -69.20 1.42 -49.01
N ASP A 155 -70.15 1.82 -48.17
CA ASP A 155 -71.57 1.50 -48.29
C ASP A 155 -72.13 2.23 -49.50
N ASN A 156 -72.11 1.55 -50.65
CA ASN A 156 -72.83 1.97 -51.85
C ASN A 156 -74.32 1.69 -51.63
N SER A 157 -74.97 2.49 -50.80
CA SER A 157 -76.43 2.61 -50.84
C SER A 157 -76.81 3.48 -52.04
N ASP A 158 -76.92 2.84 -53.20
CA ASP A 158 -77.59 3.41 -54.36
C ASP A 158 -79.07 3.63 -54.00
N GLY A 159 -79.38 4.90 -53.70
CA GLY A 159 -80.73 5.39 -53.49
C GLY A 159 -81.53 5.26 -54.78
N HIS A 160 -82.23 4.15 -54.94
CA HIS A 160 -83.21 3.97 -56.00
C HIS A 160 -84.54 4.58 -55.55
N GLY A 161 -84.68 5.88 -55.81
CA GLY A 161 -85.97 6.54 -55.84
C GLY A 161 -86.49 6.53 -57.26
N ASP A 162 -87.49 5.69 -57.54
CA ASP A 162 -88.30 5.82 -58.76
C ASP A 162 -89.78 5.97 -58.38
N ASN A 163 -90.29 7.15 -58.73
CA ASN A 163 -91.69 7.53 -58.74
C ASN A 163 -92.32 7.03 -60.05
N ALA A 164 -93.45 6.32 -59.97
CA ALA A 164 -94.58 6.41 -60.91
C ALA A 164 -95.78 5.64 -60.34
#